data_AF-A0A0G1WEX1-F1
#
_entry.id   AF-A0A0G1WEX1-F1
#
_cell.length_a   1.000
_cell.length_b   1.000
_cell.length_c   1.000
_cell.angle_alpha   90.00
_cell.angle_beta   90.00
_cell.angle_gamma   90.00
#
_symmetry.space_group_name_H-M   'P 1'
#
loop_
_entity.id
_entity.type
_entity.pdbx_description
1 polymer ?
#
loop_
_entity_poly.entity_id
_entity_poly.type
_entity_poly.pdbx_seq_one_letter_code
_entity_poly.pdbx_strand_id
1 'polypeptide(L)'
;CVNGHILIGRDFTKCPIDGAAVSVRDYDQSEDAIMRRIRFYREEVLPAIDHFRAKGWVVDINGAQPVEAVRDEIFEKLGISQ
;
A
#
# COMPACT_ATOMS: atom_id res chain seq x y z
N CYS A 1 -0.70 -7.51 14.16
CA CYS A 1 -0.78 -8.50 15.25
C CYS A 1 0.61 -9.09 15.48
N VAL A 2 1.00 -9.42 16.72
CA VAL A 2 2.27 -10.11 17.01
C VAL A 2 2.40 -11.47 16.30
N ASN A 3 1.27 -12.08 15.90
CA ASN A 3 1.22 -13.31 15.10
C ASN A 3 1.16 -13.06 13.58
N GLY A 4 1.38 -11.84 13.11
CA GLY A 4 1.52 -11.54 11.68
C GLY A 4 0.23 -11.15 10.93
N HIS A 5 -0.96 -11.21 11.54
CA HIS A 5 -2.17 -10.68 10.91
C HIS A 5 -2.07 -9.16 10.68
N ILE A 6 -2.29 -8.74 9.43
CA ILE A 6 -2.38 -7.34 9.02
C ILE A 6 -3.76 -6.81 9.42
N LEU A 7 -3.77 -5.67 10.12
CA LEU A 7 -5.01 -5.03 10.56
C LEU A 7 -5.23 -3.76 9.74
N ILE A 8 -6.42 -3.63 9.17
CA ILE A 8 -6.83 -2.46 8.41
C ILE A 8 -7.75 -1.63 9.30
N GLY A 9 -7.31 -0.43 9.69
CA GLY A 9 -8.03 0.47 10.60
C GLY A 9 -7.14 1.05 11.70
N ARG A 10 -7.74 1.69 12.69
CA ARG A 10 -7.06 2.32 13.84
C ARG A 10 -7.57 1.74 15.16
N ASP A 11 -6.87 2.03 16.25
CA ASP A 11 -7.31 1.81 17.63
C ASP A 11 -7.51 0.35 18.07
N PHE A 12 -6.86 -0.59 17.38
CA PHE A 12 -6.82 -1.98 17.83
C PHE A 12 -5.80 -2.17 18.96
N THR A 13 -6.26 -2.63 20.13
CA THR A 13 -5.39 -3.11 21.21
C THR A 13 -5.21 -4.63 21.19
N LYS A 14 -6.17 -5.35 20.60
CA LYS A 14 -6.14 -6.79 20.34
C LYS A 14 -6.54 -7.08 18.90
N CYS A 15 -5.97 -8.14 18.34
CA CYS A 15 -6.31 -8.62 17.01
C CYS A 15 -7.73 -9.22 17.02
N PRO A 16 -8.62 -8.83 16.09
CA PRO A 16 -9.96 -9.39 15.99
C PRO A 16 -9.97 -10.83 15.45
N ILE A 17 -8.87 -11.33 14.89
CA ILE A 17 -8.79 -12.68 14.29
C ILE A 17 -8.37 -13.71 15.34
N ASP A 18 -7.37 -13.41 16.17
CA ASP A 18 -6.76 -14.36 17.11
C ASP A 18 -6.65 -13.85 18.56
N GLY A 19 -7.11 -12.63 18.83
CA GLY A 19 -7.08 -12.02 20.17
C GLY A 19 -5.70 -11.57 20.65
N ALA A 20 -4.63 -11.79 19.88
CA ALA A 20 -3.28 -11.46 20.30
C ALA A 20 -3.01 -9.94 20.27
N ALA A 21 -1.96 -9.52 20.98
CA ALA A 21 -1.61 -8.10 21.08
C ALA A 21 -1.29 -7.50 19.71
N VAL A 22 -1.64 -6.23 19.55
CA VAL A 22 -1.29 -5.44 18.37
C VAL A 22 -0.05 -4.61 18.69
N SER A 23 0.91 -4.61 17.77
CA SER A 23 2.11 -3.78 17.84
C SER A 23 2.21 -2.92 16.59
N VAL A 24 2.78 -1.73 16.75
CA VAL A 24 3.26 -0.93 15.63
C VAL A 24 4.58 -1.54 15.16
N ARG A 25 4.81 -1.55 13.84
CA ARG A 25 6.10 -1.98 13.28
C ARG A 25 7.19 -1.06 13.83
N ASP A 26 8.25 -1.65 14.35
CA ASP A 26 9.38 -0.96 15.00
C ASP A 26 10.01 0.14 14.14
N TYR A 27 10.13 -0.09 12.83
CA TYR A 27 10.67 0.88 11.87
C TYR A 27 9.69 1.96 11.41
N ASP A 28 8.42 1.94 11.85
CA ASP A 28 7.39 2.94 11.50
C ASP A 28 7.03 3.86 12.68
N GLN A 29 7.89 3.93 13.70
CA GLN A 29 7.60 4.65 14.95
C GLN A 29 7.86 6.16 14.88
N SER A 30 8.56 6.67 13.87
CA SER A 30 8.86 8.10 13.73
C SER A 30 8.48 8.66 12.37
N GLU A 31 8.04 9.92 12.38
CA GLU A 31 7.76 10.68 11.15
C GLU A 31 8.99 10.72 10.23
N ASP A 32 10.19 10.90 10.78
CA ASP A 32 11.45 10.87 10.03
C ASP A 32 11.66 9.55 9.27
N ALA A 33 11.31 8.41 9.86
CA ALA A 33 11.42 7.12 9.19
C ALA A 33 10.46 7.04 8.00
N ILE A 34 9.24 7.54 8.15
CA ILE A 34 8.25 7.62 7.07
C ILE A 34 8.75 8.56 5.96
N MET A 35 9.30 9.73 6.31
CA MET A 35 9.81 10.70 5.35
C MET A 35 11.00 10.17 4.55
N ARG A 36 11.90 9.40 5.18
CA ARG A 36 12.99 8.72 4.45
C ARG A 36 12.46 7.73 3.42
N ARG A 37 11.40 6.98 3.74
CA ARG A 37 10.78 6.03 2.80
C ARG A 37 10.11 6.75 1.62
N ILE A 38 9.43 7.87 1.87
CA ILE A 38 8.83 8.69 0.80
C ILE A 38 9.92 9.26 -0.11
N ARG A 39 11.02 9.74 0.47
CA ARG A 39 12.18 10.23 -0.29
C ARG A 39 12.77 9.13 -1.18
N PHE A 40 13.07 7.97 -0.60
CA PHE A 40 13.56 6.80 -1.35
C PHE A 40 12.63 6.41 -2.50
N TYR A 41 11.31 6.37 -2.26
CA TYR A 41 10.34 6.08 -3.32
C TYR A 41 10.45 7.08 -4.48
N ARG A 42 10.60 8.38 -4.19
CA ARG A 42 10.73 9.41 -5.22
C ARG A 42 12.05 9.32 -5.98
N GLU A 43 13.15 9.06 -5.28
CA GLU A 43 14.50 9.07 -5.84
C GLU A 43 14.82 7.78 -6.61
N GLU A 44 14.37 6.63 -6.12
CA GLU A 44 14.80 5.31 -6.63
C GLU A 44 13.68 4.54 -7.33
N VAL A 45 12.44 4.66 -6.87
CA VAL A 45 11.31 3.85 -7.40
C VAL A 45 10.62 4.55 -8.59
N LEU A 46 10.39 5.86 -8.52
CA LEU A 46 9.75 6.59 -9.62
C LEU A 46 10.54 6.48 -10.95
N PRO A 47 11.89 6.60 -10.99
CA PRO A 47 12.63 6.43 -12.24
C PRO A 47 12.48 5.03 -12.85
N ALA A 48 12.36 3.98 -12.02
CA ALA A 48 12.10 2.63 -12.50
C ALA A 48 10.69 2.51 -13.11
N ILE A 49 9.69 3.18 -12.54
CA ILE A 49 8.33 3.25 -13.11
C ILE A 49 8.35 4.01 -14.45
N ASP A 50 9.10 5.12 -14.54
CA ASP A 50 9.22 5.90 -15.78
C ASP A 50 9.79 5.07 -16.93
N HIS A 51 10.76 4.18 -16.64
CA HIS A 51 11.28 3.24 -17.62
C HIS A 51 10.19 2.31 -18.20
N PHE A 52 9.29 1.79 -17.37
CA PHE A 52 8.19 0.95 -17.84
C PHE A 52 7.08 1.76 -18.50
N ARG A 53 6.85 2.99 -18.06
CA ARG A 53 5.87 3.90 -18.68
C ARG A 53 6.26 4.22 -20.11
N ALA A 54 7.55 4.46 -20.38
CA ALA A 54 8.08 4.68 -21.73
C ALA A 54 7.85 3.47 -22.68
N LYS A 55 7.65 2.26 -22.14
CA LYS A 55 7.33 1.04 -22.91
C LYS A 55 5.83 0.83 -23.11
N GLY A 56 4.98 1.69 -22.53
CA GLY A 56 3.53 1.54 -22.55
C GLY A 56 3.01 0.44 -21.63
N TRP A 57 3.78 0.02 -20.62
CA TRP A 57 3.42 -1.09 -19.71
C TRP A 57 2.81 -0.63 -18.38
N VAL A 58 2.65 0.69 -18.19
CA VAL A 58 2.16 1.27 -16.94
C VAL A 58 0.77 1.83 -17.17
N VAL A 59 -0.14 1.48 -16.26
CA VAL A 59 -1.43 2.15 -16.08
C VAL A 59 -1.45 2.77 -14.69
N ASP A 60 -1.85 4.04 -14.58
CA ASP A 60 -1.99 4.71 -13.29
C ASP A 60 -3.39 4.41 -12.71
N ILE A 61 -3.52 4.29 -11.39
CA ILE A 61 -4.78 3.99 -10.68
C ILE A 61 -4.94 4.96 -9.51
N ASN A 62 -6.16 5.42 -9.22
CA ASN A 62 -6.40 6.31 -8.09
C ASN A 62 -6.54 5.52 -6.77
N GLY A 63 -5.43 5.33 -6.06
CA GLY A 63 -5.43 4.62 -4.77
C GLY A 63 -6.13 5.32 -3.60
N ALA A 64 -6.68 6.53 -3.77
CA ALA A 64 -7.37 7.28 -2.72
C ALA A 64 -8.89 7.04 -2.67
N GLN A 65 -9.38 6.04 -3.39
CA GLN A 65 -10.79 5.65 -3.47
C GLN A 65 -11.11 4.49 -2.51
N PRO A 66 -12.41 4.16 -2.27
CA PRO A 66 -12.79 2.92 -1.62
C PRO A 66 -12.21 1.69 -2.32
N VAL A 67 -11.94 0.62 -1.56
CA VAL A 67 -11.24 -0.58 -2.04
C VAL A 67 -11.94 -1.21 -3.25
N GLU A 68 -13.27 -1.25 -3.24
CA GLU A 68 -14.08 -1.80 -4.33
C GLU A 68 -13.92 -0.98 -5.62
N ALA A 69 -13.87 0.35 -5.51
CA ALA A 69 -13.68 1.23 -6.66
C ALA A 69 -12.27 1.12 -7.24
N VAL A 70 -11.25 0.99 -6.38
CA VAL A 70 -9.86 0.74 -6.82
C VAL A 70 -9.79 -0.58 -7.59
N ARG A 71 -10.43 -1.65 -7.08
CA ARG A 71 -10.49 -2.95 -7.77
C ARG A 71 -11.13 -2.82 -9.16
N ASP A 72 -12.25 -2.13 -9.24
CA ASP A 72 -13.00 -2.00 -10.50
C ASP A 72 -12.18 -1.18 -11.53
N GLU A 73 -11.51 -0.10 -11.12
CA GLU A 73 -10.60 0.66 -12.00
C GLU A 73 -9.43 -0.21 -12.53
N ILE A 74 -8.85 -1.05 -11.66
CA ILE A 74 -7.77 -1.97 -12.07
C ILE A 74 -8.28 -2.93 -13.15
N PHE A 75 -9.46 -3.53 -12.95
CA PHE A 75 -10.00 -4.53 -13.88
C PHE A 75 -10.38 -3.89 -15.22
N GLU A 76 -10.99 -2.71 -15.19
CA GLU A 76 -11.29 -1.92 -16.38
C GLU A 76 -10.03 -1.64 -17.20
N LYS A 77 -8.98 -1.11 -16.57
CA LYS A 77 -7.72 -0.76 -17.28
C LYS A 77 -6.94 -1.96 -17.79
N LEU A 78 -7.12 -3.13 -17.18
CA LEU A 78 -6.53 -4.38 -17.63
C LEU A 78 -7.42 -5.15 -18.62
N GLY A 79 -8.64 -4.67 -18.91
CA GLY A 79 -9.58 -5.33 -19.81
C GLY A 79 -10.11 -6.67 -19.27
N ILE A 80 -10.11 -6.86 -17.95
CA ILE A 80 -10.62 -8.05 -17.29
C ILE A 80 -12.12 -7.87 -17.09
N SER A 81 -12.93 -8.65 -17.81
CA SER A 81 -14.38 -8.70 -17.62
C SER A 81 -14.72 -9.40 -16.29
N GLN A 82 -15.55 -8.79 -15.45
CA GLN A 82 -16.14 -9.42 -14.27
C GLN A 82 -17.38 -10.24 -14.65
#